data_AF-A0AAX2V4H0-F1
#
_entry.id   AF-A0AAX2V4H0-F1
#
_cell.length_a   1.000
_cell.length_b   1.000
_cell.length_c   1.000
_cell.angle_alpha   90.00
_cell.angle_beta   90.00
_cell.angle_gamma   90.00
#
_symmetry.space_group_name_H-M   'P 1'
#
loop_
_entity.id
_entity.type
_entity.pdbx_description
1 polymer ?
#
loop_
_entity_poly.entity_id
_entity_poly.type
_entity_poly.pdbx_seq_one_letter_code
_entity_poly.pdbx_strand_id
1 'polypeptide(L)'
;MEELFCIGCGAQIQTEDKEKAGFTPASSIKKAEETGELYCQRCFRLRHYNEIVDVHITDDEFLKLLHEVGDSDALVVNVVDIFDFNGSIIPGLSRFVSGNDVLSVGNKKDILPKSVKDGKVTQWLTERAHEEGMRPVDVMLTSAQNHHAIKELIQRIENLRKGRDVYVVGVTNVGKSTLINAIIKEITGDKDVITTSRFPGTTLDKIEIPLDDGSYIFDTPGIIHRHQMAHYLSAKDLKYVSPKKEIKPKTYQLNAGQTLFLGGLGRFDFIDGDKQGFTAFFDNNLKLHRTKLEGADAFYDKHVGSLLMPPGPKDLADFPKLVRHEFTVKDKTDIVFSGLGWIRVQGKADQPTIVAAWAPEGVGVVVRKAII
;
A
#
# COMPACT_ATOMS: atom_id res chain seq x y z
N MET A 1 34.28 6.83 20.55
CA MET A 1 33.23 7.86 20.38
C MET A 1 32.08 7.42 21.27
N GLU A 2 31.57 8.31 22.12
CA GLU A 2 30.36 8.00 22.90
C GLU A 2 29.22 7.64 21.94
N GLU A 3 28.48 6.59 22.25
CA GLU A 3 27.30 6.22 21.49
C GLU A 3 26.21 7.26 21.74
N LEU A 4 25.92 8.06 20.72
CA LEU A 4 24.86 9.06 20.77
C LEU A 4 23.52 8.39 20.49
N PHE A 5 22.48 8.76 21.23
CA PHE A 5 21.14 8.21 21.04
C PHE A 5 20.14 9.34 20.76
N CYS A 6 19.17 9.07 19.88
CA CYS A 6 18.09 10.00 19.57
C CYS A 6 17.22 10.22 20.82
N ILE A 7 16.94 11.46 21.23
CA ILE A 7 16.09 11.70 22.41
C ILE A 7 14.61 11.38 22.16
N GLY A 8 14.19 11.36 20.90
CA GLY A 8 12.83 10.96 20.53
C GLY A 8 12.66 9.45 20.59
N CYS A 9 13.29 8.73 19.67
CA CYS A 9 13.08 7.29 19.54
C CYS A 9 14.17 6.43 20.20
N GLY A 10 15.26 7.05 20.63
CA GLY A 10 16.37 6.34 21.23
C GLY A 10 17.27 5.56 20.28
N ALA A 11 17.00 5.51 18.97
CA ALA A 11 17.90 4.86 18.02
C ALA A 11 19.34 5.39 18.16
N GLN A 12 20.33 4.50 18.02
CA GLN A 12 21.74 4.88 17.98
C GLN A 12 21.95 5.80 16.77
N ILE A 13 22.49 6.98 17.03
CA ILE A 13 22.69 8.00 16.01
C ILE A 13 23.81 7.57 15.08
N GLN A 14 23.55 7.66 13.78
CA GLN A 14 24.52 7.43 12.73
C GLN A 14 24.39 8.49 11.64
N THR A 15 25.46 8.75 10.91
CA THR A 15 25.52 9.81 9.88
C THR A 15 25.82 9.28 8.48
N GLU A 16 25.86 7.96 8.30
CA GLU A 16 26.36 7.30 7.10
C GLU A 16 25.24 6.92 6.13
N ASP A 17 24.19 6.27 6.63
CA ASP A 17 23.16 5.64 5.80
C ASP A 17 21.78 6.29 6.04
N LYS A 18 21.31 7.07 5.06
CA LYS A 18 20.03 7.79 5.15
C LYS A 18 18.80 6.90 5.31
N GLU A 19 18.89 5.64 4.87
CA GLU A 19 17.76 4.71 4.83
C GLU A 19 17.65 3.85 6.10
N LYS A 20 18.64 3.95 7.01
CA LYS A 20 18.65 3.20 8.27
C LYS A 20 18.20 4.03 9.47
N ALA A 21 17.63 3.33 10.45
CA ALA A 21 17.22 3.92 11.72
C ALA A 21 18.38 4.70 12.38
N GLY A 22 18.04 5.79 13.06
CA GLY A 22 19.04 6.63 13.74
C GLY A 22 19.81 7.59 12.83
N PHE A 23 19.57 7.62 11.51
CA PHE A 23 20.23 8.58 10.64
C PHE A 23 19.97 10.02 11.08
N THR A 24 21.01 10.83 11.18
CA THR A 24 20.90 12.29 11.27
C THR A 24 22.06 12.93 10.50
N PRO A 25 21.88 14.10 9.86
CA PRO A 25 23.00 14.81 9.25
C PRO A 25 24.06 15.17 10.30
N ALA A 26 25.35 15.07 9.95
CA ALA A 26 26.45 15.43 10.87
C ALA A 26 26.38 16.89 11.38
N SER A 27 25.75 17.79 10.61
CA SER A 27 25.47 19.16 11.03
C SER A 27 24.45 19.27 12.17
N SER A 28 23.53 18.30 12.29
CA SER A 28 22.54 18.23 13.36
C SER A 28 23.16 17.81 14.69
N ILE A 29 24.23 16.99 14.67
CA ILE A 29 24.96 16.61 15.88
C ILE A 29 25.58 17.84 16.54
N LYS A 30 26.25 18.70 15.74
CA LYS A 30 26.83 19.95 16.25
C LYS A 30 25.78 20.91 16.82
N LYS A 31 24.61 20.99 16.19
CA LYS A 31 23.50 21.81 16.71
C LYS A 31 22.94 21.25 18.01
N ALA A 32 22.92 19.92 18.17
CA ALA A 32 22.45 19.29 19.39
C ALA A 32 23.40 19.49 20.57
N GLU A 33 24.69 19.74 20.34
CA GLU A 33 25.62 20.18 21.40
C GLU A 33 25.23 21.54 21.99
N GLU A 34 24.56 22.40 21.21
CA GLU A 34 24.09 23.72 21.64
C GLU A 34 22.69 23.69 22.28
N THR A 35 21.78 22.85 21.77
CA THR A 35 20.38 22.80 22.22
C THR A 35 20.08 21.69 23.24
N GLY A 36 20.97 20.71 23.38
CA GLY A 36 20.75 19.48 24.15
C GLY A 36 19.72 18.51 23.52
N GLU A 37 19.17 18.86 22.37
CA GLU A 37 18.11 18.09 21.70
C GLU A 37 18.63 17.39 20.43
N LEU A 38 19.06 16.13 20.56
CA LEU A 38 19.52 15.33 19.41
C LEU A 38 18.42 14.40 18.88
N TYR A 39 17.85 14.77 17.73
CA TYR A 39 16.89 13.92 17.03
C TYR A 39 17.51 13.25 15.80
N CYS A 40 17.13 12.00 15.54
CA CYS A 40 17.29 11.39 14.21
C CYS A 40 16.37 12.10 13.21
N GLN A 41 16.67 11.98 11.92
CA GLN A 41 15.92 12.60 10.84
C GLN A 41 14.43 12.24 10.89
N ARG A 42 14.10 11.00 11.24
CA ARG A 42 12.72 10.54 11.41
C ARG A 42 12.00 11.31 12.52
N CYS A 43 12.54 11.33 13.74
CA CYS A 43 11.94 12.05 14.87
C CYS A 43 11.92 13.56 14.65
N PHE A 44 12.94 14.12 14.00
CA PHE A 44 12.97 15.53 13.67
C PHE A 44 11.85 15.89 12.69
N ARG A 45 11.68 15.12 11.61
CA ARG A 45 10.61 15.35 10.63
C ARG A 45 9.23 15.09 11.20
N LEU A 46 9.10 14.09 12.06
CA LEU A 46 7.87 13.82 12.79
C LEU A 46 7.50 15.03 13.68
N ARG A 47 8.43 15.53 14.49
CA ARG A 47 8.17 16.62 15.44
C ARG A 47 7.92 17.98 14.78
N HIS A 48 8.62 18.30 13.69
CA HIS A 48 8.55 19.63 13.08
C HIS A 48 7.62 19.70 11.87
N TYR A 49 7.36 18.57 11.21
CA TYR A 49 6.58 18.52 9.97
C TYR A 49 5.41 17.53 10.06
N ASN A 50 5.19 16.84 11.19
CA ASN A 50 4.24 15.74 11.31
C ASN A 50 4.41 14.71 10.18
N GLU A 51 5.65 14.49 9.74
CA GLU A 51 5.98 13.62 8.62
C GLU A 51 6.60 12.32 9.10
N ILE A 52 5.86 11.21 8.93
CA ILE A 52 6.31 9.86 9.27
C ILE A 52 7.21 9.35 8.14
N VAL A 53 8.44 8.96 8.48
CA VAL A 53 9.40 8.33 7.56
C VAL A 53 9.34 6.81 7.76
N ASP A 54 9.19 6.07 6.67
CA ASP A 54 9.16 4.61 6.68
C ASP A 54 10.55 4.04 7.04
N VAL A 55 10.59 2.96 7.82
CA VAL A 55 11.81 2.24 8.18
C VAL A 55 11.75 0.85 7.56
N HIS A 56 12.85 0.38 6.99
CA HIS A 56 12.97 -0.99 6.51
C HIS A 56 13.03 -1.96 7.69
N ILE A 57 12.06 -2.88 7.74
CA ILE A 57 11.92 -3.88 8.81
C ILE A 57 12.02 -5.27 8.20
N THR A 58 12.66 -6.17 8.93
CA THR A 58 12.75 -7.57 8.53
C THR A 58 11.45 -8.31 8.84
N ASP A 59 11.13 -9.35 8.06
CA ASP A 59 9.90 -10.13 8.26
C ASP A 59 9.83 -10.69 9.69
N ASP A 60 10.94 -11.13 10.28
CA ASP A 60 11.02 -11.68 11.64
C ASP A 60 10.71 -10.65 12.74
N GLU A 61 11.22 -9.42 12.61
CA GLU A 61 10.94 -8.34 13.55
C GLU A 61 9.46 -7.95 13.51
N PHE A 62 8.87 -7.96 12.31
CA PHE A 62 7.45 -7.69 12.14
C PHE A 62 6.57 -8.82 12.73
N LEU A 63 6.95 -10.08 12.54
CA LEU A 63 6.24 -11.21 13.14
C LEU A 63 6.23 -11.12 14.67
N LYS A 64 7.35 -10.75 15.29
CA LYS A 64 7.40 -10.50 16.75
C LYS A 64 6.44 -9.41 17.17
N LEU A 65 6.42 -8.29 16.44
CA LEU A 65 5.49 -7.19 16.69
C LEU A 65 4.02 -7.63 16.59
N LEU A 66 3.68 -8.45 15.59
CA LEU A 66 2.32 -8.97 15.45
C LEU A 66 1.93 -9.94 16.57
N HIS A 67 2.88 -10.75 17.06
CA HIS A 67 2.64 -11.61 18.22
C HIS A 67 2.34 -10.79 19.48
N GLU A 68 3.10 -9.73 19.74
CA GLU A 68 2.84 -8.82 20.86
C GLU A 68 1.47 -8.15 20.77
N VAL A 69 1.07 -7.73 19.56
CA VAL A 69 -0.27 -7.20 19.31
C VAL A 69 -1.31 -8.30 19.60
N GLY A 70 -1.06 -9.53 19.18
CA GLY A 70 -1.92 -10.68 19.45
C GLY A 70 -2.14 -10.99 20.93
N ASP A 71 -1.09 -10.81 21.75
CA ASP A 71 -1.12 -11.06 23.20
C ASP A 71 -1.75 -9.92 24.00
N SER A 72 -1.94 -8.74 23.38
CA SER A 72 -2.65 -7.60 23.98
C SER A 72 -4.17 -7.77 23.87
N ASP A 73 -4.94 -7.11 24.76
CA ASP A 73 -6.39 -6.93 24.61
C ASP A 73 -6.66 -5.54 24.03
N ALA A 74 -6.72 -5.46 22.71
CA ALA A 74 -6.77 -4.23 21.93
C ALA A 74 -7.72 -4.34 20.74
N LEU A 75 -8.01 -3.19 20.12
CA LEU A 75 -8.60 -3.13 18.79
C LEU A 75 -7.49 -3.07 17.74
N VAL A 76 -7.52 -3.98 16.77
CA VAL A 76 -6.61 -3.92 15.62
C VAL A 76 -7.31 -3.24 14.45
N VAL A 77 -6.76 -2.11 13.99
CA VAL A 77 -7.21 -1.40 12.79
C VAL A 77 -6.31 -1.81 11.62
N ASN A 78 -6.83 -2.70 10.77
CA ASN A 78 -6.11 -3.18 9.57
C ASN A 78 -6.42 -2.26 8.37
N VAL A 79 -5.43 -1.49 7.95
CA VAL A 79 -5.54 -0.56 6.83
C VAL A 79 -5.15 -1.25 5.52
N VAL A 80 -6.07 -1.28 4.57
CA VAL A 80 -5.85 -1.84 3.23
C VAL A 80 -6.10 -0.80 2.14
N ASP A 81 -5.29 -0.80 1.08
CA ASP A 81 -5.58 -0.02 -0.12
C ASP A 81 -6.66 -0.74 -0.93
N ILE A 82 -7.80 -0.10 -1.19
CA ILE A 82 -8.87 -0.69 -2.00
C ILE A 82 -8.47 -0.90 -3.45
N PHE A 83 -7.54 -0.10 -3.97
CA PHE A 83 -7.07 -0.20 -5.34
C PHE A 83 -6.12 -1.39 -5.49
N ASP A 84 -5.24 -1.57 -4.50
CA ASP A 84 -4.27 -2.66 -4.43
C ASP A 84 -4.51 -3.61 -3.24
N PHE A 85 -5.73 -4.13 -3.12
CA PHE A 85 -6.09 -4.99 -2.00
C PHE A 85 -5.18 -6.22 -1.88
N ASN A 86 -4.88 -6.90 -2.99
CA ASN A 86 -4.01 -8.08 -2.97
C ASN A 86 -2.58 -7.76 -2.53
N GLY A 87 -2.05 -6.59 -2.94
CA GLY A 87 -0.78 -6.10 -2.41
C GLY A 87 -0.87 -5.64 -0.96
N SER A 88 -2.08 -5.35 -0.46
CA SER A 88 -2.33 -4.82 0.89
C SER A 88 -2.60 -5.86 1.97
N ILE A 89 -2.79 -7.12 1.60
CA ILE A 89 -3.06 -8.20 2.54
C ILE A 89 -1.77 -8.59 3.25
N ILE A 90 -1.79 -8.54 4.57
CA ILE A 90 -0.75 -9.10 5.44
C ILE A 90 -0.99 -10.62 5.58
N PRO A 91 -0.12 -11.49 5.03
CA PRO A 91 -0.34 -12.92 5.06
C PRO A 91 -0.34 -13.45 6.49
N GLY A 92 -1.37 -14.21 6.85
CA GLY A 92 -1.48 -14.82 8.17
C GLY A 92 -1.81 -13.84 9.30
N LEU A 93 -2.12 -12.56 9.01
CA LEU A 93 -2.48 -11.56 10.03
C LEU A 93 -3.51 -12.10 11.03
N SER A 94 -4.57 -12.75 10.52
CA SER A 94 -5.65 -13.32 11.34
C SER A 94 -5.18 -14.34 12.38
N ARG A 95 -4.06 -15.04 12.14
CA ARG A 95 -3.47 -15.96 13.12
C ARG A 95 -2.80 -15.21 14.25
N PHE A 96 -2.06 -14.16 13.90
CA PHE A 96 -1.31 -13.37 14.87
C PHE A 96 -2.20 -12.48 15.72
N VAL A 97 -3.30 -11.96 15.17
CA VAL A 97 -4.23 -11.08 15.91
C VAL A 97 -5.49 -11.80 16.40
N SER A 98 -5.48 -13.14 16.46
CA SER A 98 -6.68 -13.96 16.71
C SER A 98 -7.39 -13.72 18.06
N GLY A 99 -6.70 -13.12 19.04
CA GLY A 99 -7.30 -12.71 20.32
C GLY A 99 -8.01 -11.36 20.29
N ASN A 100 -7.86 -10.58 19.22
CA ASN A 100 -8.28 -9.18 19.15
C ASN A 100 -9.41 -8.95 18.16
N ASP A 101 -10.23 -7.94 18.46
CA ASP A 101 -11.21 -7.45 17.49
C ASP A 101 -10.49 -6.74 16.34
N VAL A 102 -10.86 -7.05 15.09
CA VAL A 102 -10.24 -6.45 13.91
C VAL A 102 -11.24 -5.56 13.17
N LEU A 103 -10.93 -4.27 13.04
CA LEU A 103 -11.60 -3.35 12.14
C LEU A 103 -10.83 -3.29 10.81
N SER A 104 -11.44 -3.70 9.70
CA SER A 104 -10.81 -3.57 8.38
C SER A 104 -11.18 -2.23 7.73
N VAL A 105 -10.16 -1.44 7.39
CA VAL A 105 -10.33 -0.09 6.85
C VAL A 105 -9.81 -0.03 5.41
N GLY A 106 -10.73 0.03 4.45
CA GLY A 106 -10.42 0.26 3.04
C GLY A 106 -10.12 1.74 2.79
N ASN A 107 -8.83 2.10 2.69
CA ASN A 107 -8.39 3.46 2.46
C ASN A 107 -8.39 3.83 0.97
N LYS A 108 -8.23 5.14 0.70
CA LYS A 108 -8.16 5.73 -0.64
C LYS A 108 -9.44 5.60 -1.48
N LYS A 109 -10.61 5.64 -0.84
CA LYS A 109 -11.92 5.60 -1.53
C LYS A 109 -12.12 6.66 -2.61
N ASP A 110 -11.43 7.79 -2.47
CA ASP A 110 -11.40 8.89 -3.44
C ASP A 110 -10.78 8.53 -4.80
N ILE A 111 -10.01 7.43 -4.88
CA ILE A 111 -9.42 6.94 -6.13
C ILE A 111 -10.44 6.21 -7.00
N LEU A 112 -11.47 5.59 -6.40
CA LEU A 112 -12.46 4.84 -7.17
C LEU A 112 -13.34 5.79 -8.00
N PRO A 113 -13.79 5.35 -9.20
CA PRO A 113 -14.75 6.12 -9.98
C PRO A 113 -16.02 6.41 -9.16
N LYS A 114 -16.55 7.63 -9.25
CA LYS A 114 -17.77 8.06 -8.51
C LYS A 114 -19.02 7.22 -8.81
N SER A 115 -19.02 6.47 -9.91
CA SER A 115 -20.10 5.55 -10.28
C SER A 115 -20.11 4.27 -9.43
N VAL A 116 -19.01 3.96 -8.75
CA VAL A 116 -18.89 2.81 -7.86
C VAL A 116 -19.62 3.11 -6.56
N LYS A 117 -20.48 2.20 -6.12
CA LYS A 117 -21.24 2.36 -4.86
C LYS A 117 -20.42 1.84 -3.68
N ASP A 118 -20.26 2.67 -2.65
CA ASP A 118 -19.54 2.32 -1.41
C ASP A 118 -19.97 0.96 -0.84
N GLY A 119 -21.28 0.71 -0.71
CA GLY A 119 -21.78 -0.57 -0.18
C GLY A 119 -21.33 -1.81 -0.95
N LYS A 120 -21.14 -1.72 -2.27
CA LYS A 120 -20.60 -2.84 -3.08
C LYS A 120 -19.13 -3.08 -2.78
N VAL A 121 -18.35 -2.02 -2.61
CA VAL A 121 -16.91 -2.11 -2.31
C VAL A 121 -16.71 -2.63 -0.89
N THR A 122 -17.50 -2.15 0.08
CA THR A 122 -17.49 -2.68 1.45
C THR A 122 -17.81 -4.17 1.46
N GLN A 123 -18.90 -4.60 0.79
CA GLN A 123 -19.25 -6.02 0.70
C GLN A 123 -18.12 -6.84 0.05
N TRP A 124 -17.54 -6.33 -1.04
CA TRP A 124 -16.43 -6.99 -1.71
C TRP A 124 -15.21 -7.12 -0.78
N LEU A 125 -14.84 -6.07 -0.04
CA LEU A 125 -13.75 -6.13 0.95
C LEU A 125 -14.05 -7.16 2.05
N THR A 126 -15.29 -7.23 2.54
CA THR A 126 -15.71 -8.24 3.52
C THR A 126 -15.55 -9.65 2.97
N GLU A 127 -16.04 -9.91 1.76
CA GLU A 127 -15.91 -11.21 1.08
C GLU A 127 -14.44 -11.60 0.91
N ARG A 128 -13.60 -10.65 0.48
CA ARG A 128 -12.16 -10.89 0.31
C ARG A 128 -11.44 -11.13 1.63
N ALA A 129 -11.71 -10.34 2.66
CA ALA A 129 -11.17 -10.57 4.00
C ALA A 129 -11.54 -11.97 4.49
N HIS A 130 -12.76 -12.42 4.19
CA HIS A 130 -13.22 -13.75 4.56
C HIS A 130 -12.49 -14.88 3.84
N GLU A 131 -12.21 -14.72 2.56
CA GLU A 131 -11.44 -15.66 1.74
C GLU A 131 -10.00 -15.84 2.26
N GLU A 132 -9.40 -14.76 2.75
CA GLU A 132 -8.07 -14.78 3.39
C GLU A 132 -8.10 -15.28 4.86
N GLY A 133 -9.25 -15.74 5.35
CA GLY A 133 -9.39 -16.25 6.71
C GLY A 133 -9.41 -15.18 7.79
N MET A 134 -9.59 -13.90 7.43
CA MET A 134 -9.85 -12.81 8.36
C MET A 134 -11.36 -12.69 8.60
N ARG A 135 -11.78 -12.38 9.83
CA ARG A 135 -13.18 -12.15 10.19
C ARG A 135 -13.28 -10.83 10.95
N PRO A 136 -13.23 -9.69 10.25
CA PRO A 136 -13.26 -8.39 10.91
C PRO A 136 -14.63 -8.17 11.57
N VAL A 137 -14.65 -7.52 12.73
CA VAL A 137 -15.89 -7.15 13.44
C VAL A 137 -16.68 -6.09 12.67
N ASP A 138 -15.99 -5.32 11.84
CA ASP A 138 -16.60 -4.41 10.87
C ASP A 138 -15.65 -4.09 9.71
N VAL A 139 -16.21 -3.66 8.59
CA VAL A 139 -15.48 -3.20 7.42
C VAL A 139 -16.00 -1.83 6.99
N MET A 140 -15.11 -0.86 6.84
CA MET A 140 -15.49 0.48 6.40
C MET A 140 -14.53 1.05 5.35
N LEU A 141 -15.04 1.99 4.55
CA LEU A 141 -14.25 2.74 3.58
C LEU A 141 -13.90 4.10 4.13
N THR A 142 -12.67 4.53 3.91
CA THR A 142 -12.20 5.86 4.28
C THR A 142 -11.37 6.50 3.18
N SER A 143 -11.15 7.80 3.33
CA SER A 143 -10.14 8.53 2.59
C SER A 143 -9.43 9.43 3.59
N ALA A 144 -8.13 9.25 3.76
CA ALA A 144 -7.32 10.08 4.63
C ALA A 144 -7.34 11.57 4.25
N GLN A 145 -7.78 11.90 3.02
CA GLN A 145 -7.91 13.28 2.55
C GLN A 145 -9.25 13.92 2.92
N ASN A 146 -10.23 13.15 3.39
CA ASN A 146 -11.58 13.62 3.68
C ASN A 146 -11.84 13.66 5.20
N HIS A 147 -11.93 14.87 5.76
CA HIS A 147 -12.16 15.08 7.20
C HIS A 147 -13.43 14.39 7.72
N HIS A 148 -14.53 14.38 6.94
CA HIS A 148 -15.75 13.70 7.38
C HIS A 148 -15.55 12.19 7.51
N ALA A 149 -14.84 11.58 6.57
CA ALA A 149 -14.54 10.15 6.61
C ALA A 149 -13.61 9.79 7.78
N ILE A 150 -12.70 10.69 8.15
CA ILE A 150 -11.84 10.54 9.34
C ILE A 150 -12.66 10.61 10.62
N LYS A 151 -13.61 11.54 10.75
CA LYS A 151 -14.52 11.62 11.91
C LYS A 151 -15.34 10.35 12.08
N GLU A 152 -15.89 9.83 10.98
CA GLU A 152 -16.62 8.55 11.00
C GLU A 152 -15.73 7.39 11.43
N LEU A 153 -14.48 7.35 10.96
CA LEU A 153 -13.50 6.35 11.36
C LEU A 153 -13.17 6.43 12.85
N ILE A 154 -12.88 7.62 13.38
CA ILE A 154 -12.58 7.83 14.80
C ILE A 154 -13.78 7.37 15.64
N GLN A 155 -15.00 7.82 15.31
CA GLN A 155 -16.20 7.40 16.04
C GLN A 155 -16.39 5.88 16.02
N ARG A 156 -16.06 5.22 14.89
CA ARG A 156 -16.16 3.77 14.78
C ARG A 156 -15.11 3.05 15.60
N ILE A 157 -13.87 3.55 15.60
CA ILE A 157 -12.77 3.06 16.45
C ILE A 157 -13.17 3.17 17.92
N GLU A 158 -13.66 4.33 18.37
CA GLU A 158 -14.12 4.55 19.76
C GLU A 158 -15.19 3.54 20.18
N ASN A 159 -16.20 3.33 19.32
CA ASN A 159 -17.28 2.39 19.59
C ASN A 159 -16.81 0.93 19.69
N LEU A 160 -15.79 0.54 18.91
CA LEU A 160 -15.30 -0.84 18.86
C LEU A 160 -14.20 -1.11 19.89
N ARG A 161 -13.35 -0.12 20.20
CA ARG A 161 -12.25 -0.29 21.15
C ARG A 161 -12.74 -0.44 22.58
N LYS A 162 -13.87 0.19 22.96
CA LYS A 162 -14.49 0.05 24.29
C LYS A 162 -13.51 0.35 25.44
N GLY A 163 -12.69 1.39 25.29
CA GLY A 163 -11.67 1.77 26.29
C GLY A 163 -10.33 1.04 26.16
N ARG A 164 -10.20 0.07 25.25
CA ARG A 164 -8.93 -0.62 24.97
C ARG A 164 -8.01 0.21 24.09
N ASP A 165 -6.74 -0.17 24.08
CA ASP A 165 -5.73 0.34 23.15
C ASP A 165 -6.08 -0.01 21.69
N VAL A 166 -5.47 0.73 20.76
CA VAL A 166 -5.68 0.56 19.32
C VAL A 166 -4.36 0.36 18.60
N TYR A 167 -4.19 -0.75 17.87
CA TYR A 167 -3.03 -0.97 17.01
C TYR A 167 -3.40 -0.76 15.55
N VAL A 168 -2.74 0.19 14.88
CA VAL A 168 -2.93 0.41 13.44
C VAL A 168 -1.87 -0.38 12.68
N VAL A 169 -2.32 -1.36 11.89
CA VAL A 169 -1.47 -2.26 11.09
C VAL A 169 -1.79 -2.12 9.60
N GLY A 170 -0.79 -2.36 8.75
CA GLY A 170 -0.96 -2.32 7.30
C GLY A 170 0.38 -2.46 6.59
N VAL A 171 0.36 -2.85 5.32
CA VAL A 171 1.58 -2.88 4.49
C VAL A 171 2.03 -1.45 4.15
N THR A 172 3.25 -1.28 3.64
CA THR A 172 3.72 0.02 3.17
C THR A 172 2.85 0.55 2.03
N ASN A 173 2.76 1.87 1.90
CA ASN A 173 2.04 2.55 0.82
C ASN A 173 0.50 2.40 0.81
N VAL A 174 -0.14 1.71 1.78
CA VAL A 174 -1.61 1.72 1.95
C VAL A 174 -2.17 3.07 2.42
N GLY A 175 -1.29 3.97 2.84
CA GLY A 175 -1.67 5.28 3.40
C GLY A 175 -1.92 5.27 4.91
N LYS A 176 -1.39 4.28 5.63
CA LYS A 176 -1.42 4.20 7.11
C LYS A 176 -0.91 5.49 7.76
N SER A 177 0.28 5.95 7.39
CA SER A 177 0.88 7.17 7.94
C SER A 177 0.03 8.41 7.67
N THR A 178 -0.54 8.53 6.47
CA THR A 178 -1.46 9.64 6.13
C THR A 178 -2.74 9.57 6.94
N LEU A 179 -3.28 8.36 7.17
CA LEU A 179 -4.49 8.14 7.96
C LEU A 179 -4.25 8.51 9.42
N ILE A 180 -3.14 8.07 10.00
CA ILE A 180 -2.76 8.37 11.38
C ILE A 180 -2.54 9.86 11.57
N ASN A 181 -1.84 10.53 10.67
CA ASN A 181 -1.67 11.98 10.72
C ASN A 181 -3.01 12.72 10.68
N ALA A 182 -3.97 12.24 9.88
CA ALA A 182 -5.29 12.82 9.81
C ALA A 182 -6.09 12.59 11.11
N ILE A 183 -5.94 11.41 11.73
CA ILE A 183 -6.54 11.10 13.05
C ILE A 183 -5.94 12.00 14.14
N ILE A 184 -4.61 12.11 14.22
CA ILE A 184 -3.93 12.97 15.19
C ILE A 184 -4.45 14.40 15.08
N LYS A 185 -4.44 14.96 13.88
CA LYS A 185 -4.90 16.33 13.62
C LYS A 185 -6.35 16.56 14.05
N GLU A 186 -7.21 15.56 13.87
CA GLU A 186 -8.63 15.65 14.25
C GLU A 186 -8.83 15.52 15.78
N ILE A 187 -8.01 14.71 16.48
CA ILE A 187 -8.10 14.51 17.93
C ILE A 187 -7.42 15.66 18.70
N THR A 188 -6.19 16.02 18.36
CA THR A 188 -5.37 16.98 19.13
C THR A 188 -5.50 18.42 18.65
N GLY A 189 -6.06 18.65 17.46
CA GLY A 189 -5.98 19.94 16.77
C GLY A 189 -4.54 20.26 16.34
N ASP A 190 -4.14 21.54 16.40
CA ASP A 190 -2.76 21.98 16.11
C ASP A 190 -1.80 21.85 17.33
N LYS A 191 -2.11 20.99 18.30
CA LYS A 191 -1.21 20.75 19.46
C LYS A 191 -0.36 19.50 19.25
N ASP A 192 0.95 19.66 19.39
CA ASP A 192 1.95 18.59 19.30
C ASP A 192 1.91 17.71 20.56
N VAL A 193 1.18 16.59 20.52
CA VAL A 193 1.14 15.57 21.59
C VAL A 193 1.47 14.22 20.98
N ILE A 194 2.72 14.03 20.58
CA ILE A 194 3.22 12.73 20.08
C ILE A 194 4.40 12.31 20.95
N THR A 195 4.34 11.10 21.51
CA THR A 195 5.47 10.47 22.20
C THR A 195 5.91 9.23 21.43
N THR A 196 7.22 9.07 21.26
CA THR A 196 7.81 7.88 20.64
C THR A 196 8.34 6.97 21.74
N SER A 197 7.94 5.70 21.75
CA SER A 197 8.41 4.71 22.71
C SER A 197 9.12 3.56 21.99
N ARG A 198 9.99 2.85 22.72
CA ARG A 198 10.62 1.62 22.26
C ARG A 198 9.95 0.41 22.87
N PHE A 199 9.72 -0.63 22.06
CA PHE A 199 9.36 -1.93 22.59
C PHE A 199 10.59 -2.64 23.20
N PRO A 200 10.46 -3.32 24.35
CA PRO A 200 11.55 -4.09 24.92
C PRO A 200 12.03 -5.18 23.95
N GLY A 201 13.31 -5.15 23.56
CA GLY A 201 13.92 -6.18 22.72
C GLY A 201 13.77 -6.02 21.21
N THR A 202 13.23 -4.89 20.72
CA THR A 202 13.19 -4.56 19.28
C THR A 202 13.78 -3.18 18.99
N THR A 203 14.31 -2.97 17.80
CA THR A 203 14.78 -1.67 17.26
C THR A 203 13.66 -0.86 16.61
N LEU A 204 12.40 -1.28 16.80
CA LEU A 204 11.23 -0.71 16.16
C LEU A 204 10.60 0.40 17.00
N ASP A 205 10.63 1.63 16.48
CA ASP A 205 9.96 2.77 17.13
C ASP A 205 8.46 2.75 16.80
N LYS A 206 7.62 2.56 17.83
CA LYS A 206 6.16 2.73 17.75
C LYS A 206 5.83 4.18 18.13
N ILE A 207 4.84 4.75 17.46
CA ILE A 207 4.32 6.08 17.81
C ILE A 207 3.10 5.88 18.70
N GLU A 208 3.10 6.53 19.85
CA GLU A 208 1.99 6.48 20.80
C GLU A 208 1.22 7.80 20.73
N ILE A 209 -0.07 7.69 20.45
CA ILE A 209 -0.98 8.82 20.43
C ILE A 209 -1.92 8.64 21.62
N PRO A 210 -1.76 9.45 22.69
CA PRO A 210 -2.59 9.31 23.87
C PRO A 210 -4.04 9.69 23.57
N LEU A 211 -4.97 8.93 24.13
CA LEU A 211 -6.41 9.21 24.16
C LEU A 211 -6.79 9.77 25.54
N ASP A 212 -7.93 10.46 25.61
CA ASP A 212 -8.38 11.17 26.82
C ASP A 212 -8.63 10.26 28.03
N ASP A 213 -8.85 8.97 27.80
CA ASP A 213 -9.12 7.95 28.82
C ASP A 213 -7.86 7.23 29.33
N GLY A 214 -6.67 7.64 28.88
CA GLY A 214 -5.39 7.03 29.26
C GLY A 214 -5.00 5.81 28.44
N SER A 215 -5.78 5.45 27.41
CA SER A 215 -5.39 4.47 26.39
C SER A 215 -4.62 5.12 25.24
N TYR A 216 -4.10 4.31 24.31
CA TYR A 216 -3.26 4.79 23.22
C TYR A 216 -3.65 4.23 21.86
N ILE A 217 -3.43 5.03 20.82
CA ILE A 217 -3.32 4.53 19.44
C ILE A 217 -1.84 4.35 19.12
N PHE A 218 -1.47 3.11 18.78
CA PHE A 218 -0.13 2.71 18.40
C PHE A 218 0.00 2.64 16.88
N ASP A 219 0.91 3.44 16.32
CA ASP A 219 1.35 3.23 14.95
C ASP A 219 2.36 2.08 14.89
N THR A 220 2.00 1.02 14.18
CA THR A 220 2.94 -0.05 13.86
C THR A 220 3.65 0.25 12.55
N PRO A 221 4.95 -0.02 12.43
CA PRO A 221 5.61 0.12 11.14
C PRO A 221 4.99 -0.73 10.02
N GLY A 222 5.03 -0.24 8.78
CA GLY A 222 4.43 -0.93 7.64
C GLY A 222 5.29 -2.07 7.08
N ILE A 223 4.66 -3.15 6.61
CA ILE A 223 5.36 -4.28 5.96
C ILE A 223 5.66 -3.96 4.50
N ILE A 224 6.88 -4.20 4.05
CA ILE A 224 7.20 -4.11 2.62
C ILE A 224 6.87 -5.44 1.94
N HIS A 225 5.85 -5.45 1.08
CA HIS A 225 5.58 -6.59 0.22
C HIS A 225 6.48 -6.56 -1.01
N ARG A 226 7.44 -7.50 -1.09
CA ARG A 226 8.33 -7.68 -2.26
C ARG A 226 7.59 -8.00 -3.57
N HIS A 227 6.32 -8.41 -3.47
CA HIS A 227 5.46 -8.69 -4.62
C HIS A 227 4.75 -7.47 -5.21
N GLN A 228 4.90 -6.28 -4.61
CA GLN A 228 4.31 -5.06 -5.15
C GLN A 228 5.22 -4.43 -6.22
N MET A 229 4.61 -3.90 -7.28
CA MET A 229 5.31 -3.11 -8.30
C MET A 229 6.14 -1.95 -7.70
N ALA A 230 5.67 -1.36 -6.60
CA ALA A 230 6.35 -0.26 -5.91
C ALA A 230 7.81 -0.58 -5.52
N HIS A 231 8.12 -1.85 -5.24
CA HIS A 231 9.48 -2.26 -4.86
C HIS A 231 10.50 -2.14 -6.00
N TYR A 232 10.04 -2.19 -7.25
CA TYR A 232 10.89 -2.17 -8.45
C TYR A 232 10.91 -0.80 -9.14
N LEU A 233 10.25 0.19 -8.55
CA LEU A 233 10.12 1.53 -9.12
C LEU A 233 11.00 2.53 -8.36
N SER A 234 11.61 3.45 -9.12
CA SER A 234 12.26 4.61 -8.52
C SER A 234 11.21 5.55 -7.90
N ALA A 235 11.63 6.37 -6.94
CA ALA A 235 10.73 7.30 -6.23
C ALA A 235 9.91 8.22 -7.18
N LYS A 236 10.47 8.55 -8.35
CA LYS A 236 9.81 9.35 -9.38
C LYS A 236 8.63 8.62 -10.04
N ASP A 237 8.74 7.30 -10.15
CA ASP A 237 7.77 6.45 -10.84
C ASP A 237 6.75 5.81 -9.86
N LEU A 238 6.97 5.92 -8.54
CA LEU A 238 5.98 5.51 -7.52
C LEU A 238 4.60 6.17 -7.68
N LYS A 239 4.52 7.33 -8.33
CA LYS A 239 3.24 7.98 -8.63
C LYS A 239 2.31 7.16 -9.54
N TYR A 240 2.83 6.19 -10.29
CA TYR A 240 2.04 5.34 -11.19
C TYR A 240 1.38 4.15 -10.46
N VAL A 241 1.94 3.75 -9.32
CA VAL A 241 1.42 2.68 -8.45
C VAL A 241 0.55 3.23 -7.31
N SER A 242 0.67 4.53 -7.02
CA SER A 242 -0.13 5.25 -6.03
C SER A 242 -0.90 6.42 -6.65
N PRO A 243 -2.01 6.15 -7.36
CA PRO A 243 -2.89 7.19 -7.89
C PRO A 243 -3.32 8.16 -6.78
N LYS A 244 -3.36 9.46 -7.08
CA LYS A 244 -3.79 10.50 -6.12
C LYS A 244 -5.14 11.12 -6.48
N LYS A 245 -5.75 10.67 -7.57
CA LYS A 245 -6.98 11.21 -8.13
C LYS A 245 -7.86 10.06 -8.58
N GLU A 246 -9.16 10.34 -8.69
CA GLU A 246 -10.14 9.45 -9.30
C GLU A 246 -9.61 8.86 -10.61
N ILE A 247 -9.56 7.53 -10.68
CA ILE A 247 -9.14 6.79 -11.86
C ILE A 247 -10.23 6.87 -12.90
N LYS A 248 -9.83 7.21 -14.13
CA LYS A 248 -10.72 7.21 -15.28
C LYS A 248 -10.61 5.87 -15.99
N PRO A 249 -11.66 5.02 -15.97
CA PRO A 249 -11.63 3.74 -16.67
C PRO A 249 -11.44 3.97 -18.18
N LYS A 250 -10.47 3.29 -18.79
CA LYS A 250 -10.19 3.37 -20.24
C LYS A 250 -10.57 2.05 -20.90
N THR A 251 -11.64 2.05 -21.70
CA THR A 251 -12.08 0.84 -22.41
C THR A 251 -11.47 0.75 -23.80
N TYR A 252 -10.80 -0.38 -24.09
CA TYR A 252 -10.25 -0.72 -25.38
C TYR A 252 -11.05 -1.85 -26.01
N GLN A 253 -11.56 -1.64 -27.23
CA GLN A 253 -12.17 -2.70 -28.03
C GLN A 253 -11.06 -3.46 -28.75
N LEU A 254 -10.79 -4.70 -28.31
CA LEU A 254 -9.70 -5.53 -28.83
C LEU A 254 -10.24 -6.75 -29.58
N ASN A 255 -9.50 -7.20 -30.58
CA ASN A 255 -9.62 -8.50 -31.22
C ASN A 255 -8.52 -9.43 -30.69
N ALA A 256 -8.71 -10.74 -30.80
CA ALA A 256 -7.66 -11.72 -30.52
C ALA A 256 -6.38 -11.37 -31.32
N GLY A 257 -5.22 -11.63 -30.71
CA GLY A 257 -3.92 -11.26 -31.26
C GLY A 257 -3.57 -9.78 -31.09
N GLN A 258 -4.07 -9.11 -30.05
CA GLN A 258 -3.71 -7.72 -29.73
C GLN A 258 -3.16 -7.57 -28.31
N THR A 259 -2.33 -6.55 -28.14
CA THR A 259 -1.58 -6.30 -26.91
C THR A 259 -1.81 -4.87 -26.42
N LEU A 260 -1.85 -4.69 -25.10
CA LEU A 260 -1.78 -3.42 -24.39
C LEU A 260 -0.53 -3.40 -23.50
N PHE A 261 0.41 -2.50 -23.78
CA PHE A 261 1.51 -2.20 -22.89
C PHE A 261 1.10 -1.19 -21.81
N LEU A 262 1.52 -1.44 -20.57
CA LEU A 262 1.27 -0.62 -19.39
C LEU A 262 2.49 0.28 -19.12
N GLY A 263 2.78 1.19 -20.05
CA GLY A 263 4.13 1.75 -20.16
C GLY A 263 5.13 0.63 -20.46
N GLY A 264 6.29 0.66 -19.80
CA GLY A 264 7.24 -0.45 -19.75
C GLY A 264 7.06 -1.36 -18.51
N LEU A 265 6.07 -1.10 -17.65
CA LEU A 265 5.91 -1.83 -16.39
C LEU A 265 5.20 -3.18 -16.52
N GLY A 266 4.53 -3.40 -17.64
CA GLY A 266 3.80 -4.63 -17.85
C GLY A 266 3.16 -4.66 -19.22
N ARG A 267 2.57 -5.81 -19.55
CA ARG A 267 1.94 -6.05 -20.84
C ARG A 267 0.74 -6.96 -20.66
N PHE A 268 -0.31 -6.74 -21.44
CA PHE A 268 -1.52 -7.53 -21.46
C PHE A 268 -1.81 -7.98 -22.88
N ASP A 269 -1.86 -9.28 -23.10
CA ASP A 269 -2.12 -9.91 -24.38
C ASP A 269 -3.51 -10.53 -24.39
N PHE A 270 -4.32 -10.15 -25.37
CA PHE A 270 -5.54 -10.86 -25.71
C PHE A 270 -5.20 -11.95 -26.72
N ILE A 271 -5.07 -13.19 -26.24
CA ILE A 271 -4.59 -14.33 -27.04
C ILE A 271 -5.72 -14.88 -27.89
N ASP A 272 -6.85 -15.23 -27.27
CA ASP A 272 -7.96 -15.88 -27.96
C ASP A 272 -9.32 -15.56 -27.32
N GLY A 273 -10.36 -15.50 -28.16
CA GLY A 273 -11.73 -15.18 -27.79
C GLY A 273 -12.38 -14.15 -28.73
N ASP A 274 -13.66 -13.89 -28.50
CA ASP A 274 -14.43 -12.91 -29.28
C ASP A 274 -13.99 -11.47 -29.03
N LYS A 275 -14.15 -10.65 -30.07
CA LYS A 275 -13.96 -9.20 -29.97
C LYS A 275 -14.81 -8.64 -28.82
N GLN A 276 -14.15 -8.02 -27.86
CA GLN A 276 -14.81 -7.49 -26.66
C GLN A 276 -14.11 -6.24 -26.13
N GLY A 277 -14.75 -5.59 -25.16
CA GLY A 277 -14.21 -4.44 -24.45
C GLY A 277 -13.38 -4.87 -23.24
N PHE A 278 -12.15 -4.38 -23.17
CA PHE A 278 -11.24 -4.53 -22.03
C PHE A 278 -11.15 -3.18 -21.31
N THR A 279 -11.59 -3.11 -20.06
CA THR A 279 -11.59 -1.84 -19.31
C THR A 279 -10.39 -1.79 -18.38
N ALA A 280 -9.48 -0.86 -18.66
CA ALA A 280 -8.25 -0.65 -17.92
C ALA A 280 -8.45 0.39 -16.79
N PHE A 281 -8.05 0.03 -15.58
CA PHE A 281 -8.09 0.85 -14.37
C PHE A 281 -6.66 1.01 -13.85
N PHE A 282 -6.00 2.11 -14.22
CA PHE A 282 -4.62 2.45 -13.86
C PHE A 282 -4.52 3.94 -13.55
N ASP A 283 -3.40 4.39 -12.97
CA ASP A 283 -3.15 5.82 -12.81
C ASP A 283 -3.33 6.56 -14.15
N ASN A 284 -3.97 7.73 -14.09
CA ASN A 284 -4.36 8.47 -15.28
C ASN A 284 -3.16 8.86 -16.16
N ASN A 285 -1.97 9.00 -15.56
CA ASN A 285 -0.73 9.36 -16.24
C ASN A 285 0.00 8.14 -16.83
N LEU A 286 -0.38 6.92 -16.46
CA LEU A 286 0.17 5.71 -17.09
C LEU A 286 -0.35 5.62 -18.53
N LYS A 287 0.58 5.70 -19.48
CA LYS A 287 0.24 5.63 -20.91
C LYS A 287 0.09 4.17 -21.31
N LEU A 288 -1.07 3.84 -21.88
CA LEU A 288 -1.33 2.52 -22.43
C LEU A 288 -1.10 2.53 -23.93
N HIS A 289 -0.27 1.60 -24.42
CA HIS A 289 0.10 1.52 -25.83
C HIS A 289 -0.44 0.23 -26.44
N ARG A 290 -1.29 0.34 -27.46
CA ARG A 290 -1.89 -0.80 -28.15
C ARG A 290 -1.06 -1.20 -29.37
N THR A 291 -0.80 -2.49 -29.51
CA THR A 291 -0.13 -3.07 -30.69
C THR A 291 -0.80 -4.38 -31.10
N LYS A 292 -0.33 -4.98 -32.21
CA LYS A 292 -0.59 -6.40 -32.47
C LYS A 292 0.25 -7.25 -31.51
N LEU A 293 -0.22 -8.46 -31.23
CA LEU A 293 0.52 -9.46 -30.47
C LEU A 293 1.73 -9.96 -31.25
N GLU A 294 1.55 -10.14 -32.57
CA GLU A 294 2.64 -10.42 -33.48
C GLU A 294 3.67 -9.27 -33.44
N GLY A 295 4.91 -9.59 -33.06
CA GLY A 295 6.00 -8.63 -32.93
C GLY A 295 5.98 -7.81 -31.63
N ALA A 296 5.09 -8.10 -30.68
CA ALA A 296 5.03 -7.37 -29.40
C ALA A 296 6.34 -7.50 -28.59
N ASP A 297 7.01 -8.65 -28.60
CA ASP A 297 8.29 -8.84 -27.91
C ASP A 297 9.37 -7.88 -28.48
N ALA A 298 9.56 -7.92 -29.81
CA ALA A 298 10.49 -7.02 -30.50
C ALA A 298 10.13 -5.53 -30.33
N PHE A 299 8.84 -5.21 -30.25
CA PHE A 299 8.37 -3.87 -29.97
C PHE A 299 8.78 -3.43 -28.56
N TYR A 300 8.61 -4.30 -27.55
CA TYR A 300 9.01 -4.01 -26.18
C TYR A 300 10.51 -3.76 -26.08
N ASP A 301 11.33 -4.68 -26.58
CA ASP A 301 12.80 -4.59 -26.51
C ASP A 301 13.33 -3.31 -27.16
N LYS A 302 12.70 -2.86 -28.25
CA LYS A 302 13.09 -1.64 -28.96
C LYS A 302 12.66 -0.36 -28.25
N HIS A 303 11.55 -0.39 -27.52
CA HIS A 303 10.85 0.83 -27.08
C HIS A 303 10.78 1.03 -25.56
N VAL A 304 11.13 0.02 -24.76
CA VAL A 304 11.26 0.15 -23.30
C VAL A 304 12.30 1.21 -22.94
N GLY A 305 12.00 2.06 -21.96
CA GLY A 305 12.84 3.20 -21.58
C GLY A 305 12.72 4.43 -22.48
N SER A 306 12.00 4.37 -23.61
CA SER A 306 11.80 5.52 -24.50
C SER A 306 10.32 5.83 -24.72
N LEU A 307 9.64 5.11 -25.60
CA LEU A 307 8.21 5.24 -25.81
C LEU A 307 7.42 4.56 -24.70
N LEU A 308 7.88 3.37 -24.27
CA LEU A 308 7.30 2.61 -23.17
C LEU A 308 7.99 2.99 -21.87
N MET A 309 7.45 4.03 -21.23
CA MET A 309 7.87 4.51 -19.91
C MET A 309 6.67 4.61 -18.98
N PRO A 310 6.88 4.43 -17.67
CA PRO A 310 8.13 3.98 -16.99
C PRO A 310 8.43 2.48 -17.19
N PRO A 311 9.64 1.96 -16.88
CA PRO A 311 10.81 2.69 -16.34
C PRO A 311 11.47 3.58 -17.40
N GLY A 312 12.28 4.55 -16.96
CA GLY A 312 13.13 5.35 -17.86
C GLY A 312 14.45 4.65 -18.21
N PRO A 313 15.28 5.22 -19.11
CA PRO A 313 16.53 4.60 -19.55
C PRO A 313 17.53 4.32 -18.43
N LYS A 314 17.52 5.16 -17.38
CA LYS A 314 18.43 5.04 -16.23
C LYS A 314 18.06 3.89 -15.30
N ASP A 315 16.77 3.66 -15.14
CA ASP A 315 16.23 2.68 -14.19
C ASP A 315 16.02 1.31 -14.87
N LEU A 316 16.10 1.26 -16.22
CA LEU A 316 15.86 0.06 -17.01
C LEU A 316 16.88 -1.06 -16.74
N ALA A 317 18.14 -0.71 -16.45
CA ALA A 317 19.19 -1.71 -16.22
C ALA A 317 18.92 -2.58 -14.98
N ASP A 318 18.28 -1.99 -13.97
CA ASP A 318 17.92 -2.64 -12.71
C ASP A 318 16.47 -3.13 -12.70
N PHE A 319 15.70 -2.87 -13.77
CA PHE A 319 14.31 -3.27 -13.85
C PHE A 319 14.18 -4.76 -14.22
N PRO A 320 13.40 -5.56 -13.47
CA PRO A 320 13.31 -7.00 -13.73
C PRO A 320 12.68 -7.30 -15.10
N LYS A 321 13.01 -8.47 -15.64
CA LYS A 321 12.38 -8.97 -16.86
C LYS A 321 10.90 -9.25 -16.63
N LEU A 322 10.10 -9.05 -17.67
CA LEU A 322 8.68 -9.40 -17.59
C LEU A 322 8.50 -10.93 -17.73
N VAL A 323 7.71 -11.50 -16.83
CA VAL A 323 7.34 -12.92 -16.81
C VAL A 323 5.87 -13.07 -17.20
N ARG A 324 5.57 -14.08 -18.01
CA ARG A 324 4.22 -14.35 -18.55
C ARG A 324 3.38 -15.12 -17.53
N HIS A 325 2.17 -14.64 -17.30
CA HIS A 325 1.10 -15.31 -16.56
C HIS A 325 -0.13 -15.45 -17.46
N GLU A 326 -0.53 -16.68 -17.76
CA GLU A 326 -1.67 -16.95 -18.65
C GLU A 326 -2.92 -17.34 -17.86
N PHE A 327 -4.06 -16.82 -18.29
CA PHE A 327 -5.34 -17.01 -17.64
C PHE A 327 -6.44 -17.36 -18.64
N THR A 328 -7.29 -18.30 -18.26
CA THR A 328 -8.55 -18.61 -18.96
C THR A 328 -9.70 -17.98 -18.18
N VAL A 329 -10.32 -16.95 -18.75
CA VAL A 329 -11.38 -16.17 -18.11
C VAL A 329 -12.75 -16.63 -18.59
N LYS A 330 -13.57 -17.15 -17.66
CA LYS A 330 -14.90 -17.72 -17.92
C LYS A 330 -16.05 -16.83 -17.46
N ASP A 331 -15.77 -15.80 -16.68
CA ASP A 331 -16.74 -14.87 -16.13
C ASP A 331 -16.18 -13.44 -16.14
N LYS A 332 -16.95 -12.48 -15.61
CA LYS A 332 -16.47 -11.11 -15.42
C LYS A 332 -15.37 -11.07 -14.35
N THR A 333 -14.13 -10.86 -14.80
CA THR A 333 -12.92 -10.98 -13.96
C THR A 333 -12.02 -9.77 -14.15
N ASP A 334 -11.38 -9.34 -13.07
CA ASP A 334 -10.30 -8.34 -13.10
C ASP A 334 -8.95 -9.08 -13.07
N ILE A 335 -8.11 -8.83 -14.08
CA ILE A 335 -6.70 -9.26 -14.13
C ILE A 335 -5.87 -8.16 -13.48
N VAL A 336 -5.36 -8.44 -12.28
CA VAL A 336 -4.72 -7.44 -11.40
C VAL A 336 -3.20 -7.57 -11.47
N PHE A 337 -2.56 -6.45 -11.77
CA PHE A 337 -1.12 -6.26 -11.67
C PHE A 337 -0.84 -5.63 -10.30
N SER A 338 -0.29 -6.40 -9.36
CA SER A 338 -0.15 -5.99 -7.95
C SER A 338 0.62 -4.68 -7.82
N GLY A 339 0.03 -3.71 -7.14
CA GLY A 339 0.56 -2.36 -7.00
C GLY A 339 0.32 -1.43 -8.20
N LEU A 340 -0.06 -1.91 -9.39
CA LEU A 340 -0.19 -1.04 -10.58
C LEU A 340 -1.64 -0.72 -10.95
N GLY A 341 -2.52 -1.72 -10.93
CA GLY A 341 -3.91 -1.60 -11.37
C GLY A 341 -4.43 -2.87 -12.01
N TRP A 342 -5.53 -2.80 -12.76
CA TRP A 342 -6.13 -3.99 -13.36
C TRP A 342 -6.78 -3.73 -14.71
N ILE A 343 -6.94 -4.82 -15.47
CA ILE A 343 -7.75 -4.86 -16.69
C ILE A 343 -8.93 -5.78 -16.44
N ARG A 344 -10.13 -5.25 -16.65
CA ARG A 344 -11.36 -6.02 -16.64
C ARG A 344 -11.56 -6.75 -17.95
N VAL A 345 -11.87 -8.04 -17.83
CA VAL A 345 -12.17 -8.95 -18.94
C VAL A 345 -13.60 -9.49 -18.76
N GLN A 346 -14.32 -9.65 -19.87
CA GLN A 346 -15.69 -10.16 -19.89
C GLN A 346 -15.68 -11.60 -20.44
N GLY A 347 -15.37 -12.57 -19.58
CA GLY A 347 -15.47 -13.98 -19.95
C GLY A 347 -16.92 -14.46 -20.02
N LYS A 348 -17.15 -15.51 -20.81
CA LYS A 348 -18.37 -16.32 -20.78
C LYS A 348 -18.01 -17.80 -20.61
N ALA A 349 -18.85 -18.56 -19.93
CA ALA A 349 -18.56 -19.96 -19.61
C ALA A 349 -18.51 -20.86 -20.86
N ASP A 350 -19.35 -20.57 -21.84
CA ASP A 350 -19.45 -21.25 -23.13
C ASP A 350 -18.35 -20.84 -24.11
N GLN A 351 -17.79 -19.65 -23.94
CA GLN A 351 -16.71 -19.11 -24.77
C GLN A 351 -15.66 -18.40 -23.91
N PRO A 352 -14.71 -19.16 -23.34
CA PRO A 352 -13.69 -18.59 -22.47
C PRO A 352 -12.76 -17.64 -23.25
N THR A 353 -12.30 -16.61 -22.56
CA THR A 353 -11.32 -15.64 -23.08
C THR A 353 -9.94 -15.99 -22.55
N ILE A 354 -8.96 -16.18 -23.43
CA ILE A 354 -7.57 -16.48 -23.07
C ILE A 354 -6.75 -15.20 -23.13
N VAL A 355 -6.10 -14.87 -22.02
CA VAL A 355 -5.26 -13.68 -21.90
C VAL A 355 -3.94 -14.03 -21.24
N ALA A 356 -2.88 -13.29 -21.58
CA ALA A 356 -1.64 -13.34 -20.84
C ALA A 356 -1.27 -11.96 -20.30
N ALA A 357 -0.98 -11.89 -19.01
CA ALA A 357 -0.45 -10.71 -18.36
C ALA A 357 1.03 -10.93 -18.06
N TRP A 358 1.83 -9.93 -18.40
CA TRP A 358 3.27 -9.92 -18.18
C TRP A 358 3.61 -8.84 -17.16
N ALA A 359 4.27 -9.23 -16.09
CA ALA A 359 4.70 -8.34 -15.03
C ALA A 359 6.16 -8.63 -14.67
N PRO A 360 6.89 -7.69 -14.04
CA PRO A 360 8.28 -7.89 -13.64
C PRO A 360 8.39 -9.11 -12.74
N GLU A 361 9.48 -9.87 -12.89
CA GLU A 361 9.77 -11.01 -12.03
C GLU A 361 9.68 -10.60 -10.55
N GLY A 362 8.87 -11.34 -9.78
CA GLY A 362 8.58 -11.04 -8.38
C GLY A 362 7.26 -10.28 -8.17
N VAL A 363 6.76 -9.51 -9.14
CA VAL A 363 5.45 -8.83 -9.05
C VAL A 363 4.32 -9.84 -9.25
N GLY A 364 3.36 -9.84 -8.31
CA GLY A 364 2.20 -10.73 -8.40
C GLY A 364 1.21 -10.31 -9.49
N VAL A 365 0.79 -11.26 -10.33
CA VAL A 365 -0.39 -11.11 -11.19
C VAL A 365 -1.47 -12.06 -10.69
N VAL A 366 -2.62 -11.51 -10.31
CA VAL A 366 -3.72 -12.27 -9.71
C VAL A 366 -5.02 -12.02 -10.44
N VAL A 367 -5.91 -13.01 -10.40
CA VAL A 367 -7.28 -12.88 -10.90
C VAL A 367 -8.23 -12.70 -9.73
N ARG A 368 -9.19 -11.79 -9.87
CA ARG A 368 -10.24 -11.62 -8.88
C ARG A 368 -11.59 -11.39 -9.52
N LYS A 369 -12.64 -11.66 -8.76
CA LYS A 369 -13.99 -11.22 -9.10
C LYS A 369 -14.01 -9.71 -9.23
N ALA A 370 -14.68 -9.19 -10.25
CA ALA A 370 -14.66 -7.77 -10.54
C ALA A 370 -15.23 -6.93 -9.39
N ILE A 371 -14.49 -5.88 -8.98
CA ILE A 371 -14.91 -4.96 -7.91
C ILE A 371 -16.13 -4.12 -8.33
N ILE A 372 -16.24 -3.80 -9.63
CA ILE A 372 -17.19 -2.81 -10.19
C ILE A 372 -18.21 -3.45 -11.12
#